data_AF-A0A1G5VKG6-F1
#
_entry.id   AF-A0A1G5VKG6-F1
#
_cell.length_a   1.000
_cell.length_b   1.000
_cell.length_c   1.000
_cell.angle_alpha   90.00
_cell.angle_beta   90.00
_cell.angle_gamma   90.00
#
_symmetry.space_group_name_H-M   'P 1'
#
loop_
_entity.id
_entity.type
_entity.pdbx_description
1 polymer ?
#
loop_
_entity_poly.entity_id
_entity_poly.type
_entity_poly.pdbx_seq_one_letter_code
_entity_poly.pdbx_strand_id
1 'polypeptide(L)' 'MMEAIASFLILFIIYFLGILAIVQLAIRPMKRMVDNGDGTNKQWETNHLKILALSFLLSLITTTIAYLIFP' A
#
# COMPACT_ATOMS: atom_id res chain seq x y z
N MET A 1 -5.70 22.45 15.57
CA MET A 1 -4.64 21.80 14.75
C MET A 1 -4.53 20.31 15.03
N MET A 2 -4.39 19.87 16.29
CA MET A 2 -4.27 18.44 16.64
C MET A 2 -5.49 17.59 16.22
N GLU A 3 -6.71 18.12 16.35
CA GLU A 3 -7.95 17.43 15.95
C GLU A 3 -8.05 17.22 14.42
N ALA A 4 -7.63 18.20 13.63
CA ALA A 4 -7.57 18.10 12.17
C ALA A 4 -6.54 17.04 11.71
N ILE A 5 -5.41 16.96 12.41
CA ILE A 5 -4.39 15.93 12.14
C ILE A 5 -4.91 14.55 12.53
N ALA A 6 -5.61 14.43 13.67
CA ALA A 6 -6.17 13.16 14.12
C ALA A 6 -7.26 12.63 13.17
N SER A 7 -8.18 13.51 12.74
CA SER A 7 -9.22 13.17 11.77
C SER A 7 -8.63 12.80 10.40
N PHE A 8 -7.61 13.53 9.93
CA PHE A 8 -6.88 13.17 8.71
C PHE A 8 -6.22 11.78 8.82
N LEU A 9 -5.55 11.48 9.94
CA LEU A 9 -4.90 10.19 10.16
C LEU A 9 -5.91 9.04 10.20
N ILE A 10 -7.06 9.24 10.84
CA ILE A 10 -8.13 8.24 10.88
C ILE A 10 -8.64 7.96 9.46
N LEU A 11 -8.94 9.00 8.69
CA LEU A 11 -9.38 8.85 7.30
C LEU A 11 -8.31 8.15 6.44
N PHE A 12 -7.04 8.54 6.61
CA PHE A 12 -5.92 7.91 5.94
C PHE A 12 -5.85 6.41 6.23
N ILE A 13 -5.94 6.00 7.49
CA ILE A 13 -5.86 4.59 7.90
C ILE A 13 -7.03 3.79 7.31
N ILE A 14 -8.24 4.33 7.34
CA ILE A 14 -9.43 3.66 6.78
C ILE A 14 -9.27 3.46 5.27
N TYR A 15 -8.89 4.51 4.54
CA TYR A 15 -8.64 4.41 3.10
C TYR A 15 -7.49 3.46 2.79
N PHE A 16 -6.41 3.52 3.57
CA PHE A 16 -5.26 2.64 3.42
C PHE A 16 -5.63 1.17 3.59
N LEU A 17 -6.39 0.81 4.64
CA LEU A 17 -6.85 -0.56 4.87
C LEU A 17 -7.76 -1.05 3.73
N GLY A 18 -8.71 -0.22 3.29
CA GLY A 18 -9.61 -0.57 2.17
C GLY A 18 -8.86 -0.78 0.86
N ILE A 19 -7.96 0.15 0.52
CA ILE A 19 -7.12 0.06 -0.68
C ILE A 19 -6.19 -1.14 -0.59
N LEU A 20 -5.58 -1.40 0.57
CA LEU A 20 -4.70 -2.55 0.77
C LEU A 20 -5.43 -3.87 0.51
N ALA A 21 -6.68 -4.01 0.98
CA ALA A 21 -7.50 -5.19 0.70
C ALA A 21 -7.80 -5.33 -0.80
N ILE A 22 -8.15 -4.23 -1.48
CA ILE A 22 -8.44 -4.23 -2.93
C ILE A 22 -7.19 -4.55 -3.74
N VAL A 23 -6.05 -3.95 -3.41
CA VAL A 23 -4.77 -4.17 -4.11
C VAL A 23 -4.29 -5.60 -3.88
N GLN A 24 -4.45 -6.17 -2.68
CA GLN A 24 -4.14 -7.58 -2.43
C GLN A 24 -5.04 -8.54 -3.22
N LEU A 25 -6.31 -8.18 -3.42
CA LEU A 25 -7.25 -8.93 -4.25
C LEU A 25 -6.88 -8.86 -5.74
N ALA A 26 -6.51 -7.66 -6.22
CA ALA A 26 -6.15 -7.42 -7.61
C ALA A 26 -4.75 -7.97 -7.98
N ILE A 27 -3.78 -7.78 -7.09
CA ILE A 27 -2.39 -8.21 -7.24
C ILE A 27 -2.16 -9.34 -6.24
N ARG A 28 -2.58 -10.55 -6.62
CA ARG A 28 -2.29 -11.74 -5.81
C ARG A 28 -0.77 -11.81 -5.57
N PRO A 29 -0.31 -12.04 -4.32
CA PRO A 29 1.10 -12.12 -4.02
C PRO A 29 1.73 -13.30 -4.77
N MET A 30 2.42 -12.99 -5.87
CA MET A 30 3.05 -13.97 -6.72
C MET A 30 4.45 -14.25 -6.16
N LYS A 31 4.65 -15.44 -5.61
CA LYS A 31 5.97 -15.93 -5.19
C LYS A 31 6.73 -16.34 -6.45
N ARG A 32 7.68 -15.52 -6.91
CA ARG A 32 8.58 -15.91 -8.01
C ARG A 32 9.91 -16.27 -7.38
N MET A 33 10.39 -17.48 -7.68
CA MET A 33 11.75 -17.87 -7.37
C MET A 33 12.64 -17.17 -8.40
N VAL A 34 13.37 -16.15 -7.96
CA VAL A 34 14.32 -15.44 -8.82
C VAL A 34 15.65 -16.18 -8.67
N ASP A 35 16.11 -16.77 -9.78
CA ASP A 35 17.43 -17.39 -9.86
C ASP A 35 18.43 -16.26 -10.13
N ASN A 36 18.98 -15.70 -9.06
CA ASN A 36 20.16 -14.86 -9.16
C ASN A 36 21.29 -15.81 -9.54
N GLY A 37 21.80 -15.74 -10.77
CA GLY A 37 22.70 -16.72 -11.41
C GLY A 37 24.04 -17.04 -10.73
N ASP A 38 24.16 -16.80 -9.44
CA ASP A 38 25.16 -17.35 -8.55
C ASP A 38 24.47 -18.46 -7.72
N GLY A 39 24.80 -19.72 -7.98
CA GLY A 39 24.05 -20.93 -7.59
C GLY A 39 23.86 -21.20 -6.09
N THR A 40 23.98 -20.19 -5.23
CA THR A 40 23.90 -20.27 -3.77
C THR A 40 22.70 -19.53 -3.17
N ASN A 41 22.00 -18.64 -3.89
CA ASN A 41 20.91 -17.84 -3.29
C ASN A 41 19.63 -17.78 -4.15
N LYS A 42 18.79 -18.81 -4.00
CA LYS A 42 17.38 -18.77 -4.44
C LYS A 42 16.60 -17.83 -3.52
N GLN A 43 16.53 -16.55 -3.86
CA GLN A 43 15.76 -15.57 -3.10
C GLN A 43 14.29 -15.64 -3.52
N TRP A 44 13.43 -15.96 -2.55
CA TRP A 44 11.99 -15.87 -2.73
C TRP A 44 11.58 -14.40 -2.70
N GLU A 45 11.57 -13.76 -3.87
CA GLU A 45 11.04 -12.41 -3.97
C GLU A 45 9.51 -12.44 -3.86
N THR A 46 9.00 -11.72 -2.87
CA THR A 46 7.57 -11.50 -2.70
C THR A 46 7.25 -10.05 -3.02
N ASN A 47 6.22 -9.81 -3.84
CA ASN A 47 5.81 -8.45 -4.23
C ASN A 47 5.10 -7.68 -3.09
N HIS A 48 5.22 -8.12 -1.83
CA HIS A 48 4.55 -7.49 -0.68
C HIS A 48 4.95 -6.02 -0.51
N LEU A 49 6.24 -5.69 -0.68
CA LEU A 49 6.70 -4.30 -0.63
C LEU A 49 6.08 -3.44 -1.74
N LYS A 50 5.92 -4.00 -2.96
CA LYS A 50 5.27 -3.30 -4.08
C LYS A 50 3.79 -3.08 -3.82
N ILE A 51 3.09 -4.10 -3.29
CA ILE A 51 1.69 -4.00 -2.89
C ILE A 51 1.51 -2.95 -1.80
N LEU A 52 2.39 -2.92 -0.80
CA LEU A 52 2.35 -1.97 0.31
C LEU A 52 2.59 -0.54 -0.19
N ALA A 53 3.63 -0.33 -0.99
CA ALA A 53 3.97 0.98 -1.53
C ALA A 53 2.85 1.53 -2.43
N LEU A 54 2.29 0.69 -3.30
CA LEU A 54 1.17 1.05 -4.17
C LEU A 54 -0.06 1.45 -3.34
N SER A 55 -0.41 0.64 -2.34
CA SER A 55 -1.56 0.90 -1.47
C SER A 55 -1.38 2.19 -0.67
N PHE A 56 -0.17 2.43 -0.17
CA PHE A 56 0.18 3.65 0.55
C PHE A 56 0.00 4.89 -0.33
N LEU A 57 0.55 4.87 -1.54
CA LEU A 57 0.50 5.99 -2.47
C LEU A 57 -0.95 6.29 -2.92
N LEU A 58 -1.73 5.26 -3.24
CA LEU A 58 -3.16 5.39 -3.55
C LEU A 58 -3.96 5.97 -2.37
N SER A 59 -3.68 5.51 -1.15
CA SER A 59 -4.38 6.01 0.04
C SER A 59 -4.05 7.46 0.35
N LEU A 60 -2.80 7.87 0.14
CA LEU A 60 -2.36 9.23 0.36
C LEU A 60 -3.00 10.19 -0.64
N ILE A 61 -3.04 9.81 -1.92
CA ILE A 61 -3.74 10.59 -2.96
C ILE A 61 -5.24 10.69 -2.63
N THR A 62 -5.89 9.56 -2.36
CA THR A 62 -7.34 9.54 -2.07
C THR A 62 -7.70 10.37 -0.85
N THR A 63 -6.93 10.26 0.23
CA THR A 63 -7.16 11.04 1.45
C THR A 63 -6.93 12.53 1.22
N THR A 64 -5.89 12.89 0.46
CA THR A 64 -5.61 14.29 0.10
C THR A 64 -6.75 14.88 -0.73
N ILE A 65 -7.23 14.14 -1.74
CA ILE A 65 -8.38 14.56 -2.55
C ILE A 65 -9.63 14.71 -1.69
N ALA A 66 -9.92 13.75 -0.81
CA ALA A 66 -11.07 13.81 0.08
C ALA A 66 -11.01 15.05 0.99
N TYR A 67 -9.84 15.34 1.56
CA TYR A 67 -9.61 16.51 2.41
C TYR A 67 -9.72 17.85 1.65
N LEU A 68 -9.38 17.87 0.36
CA LEU A 68 -9.54 19.05 -0.50
C LEU A 68 -10.99 19.27 -0.97
N ILE A 69 -11.74 18.20 -1.23
CA ILE A 69 -13.12 18.26 -1.73
C ILE A 69 -14.12 18.50 -0.59
N PHE A 70 -13.90 17.89 0.56
CA PHE A 70 -14.77 17.98 1.73
C PHE A 70 -14.02 18.67 2.88
N PRO A 71 -14.03 20.02 2.91
CA PRO A 71 -13.37 20.78 3.98
C PRO A 71 -14.07 20.62 5.34
#